data_AF-L0JHT2-F1
#
_entry.id   AF-L0JHT2-F1
#
_cell.length_a   1.000
_cell.length_b   1.000
_cell.length_c   1.000
_cell.angle_alpha   90.00
_cell.angle_beta   90.00
_cell.angle_gamma   90.00
#
_symmetry.space_group_name_H-M   'P 1'
#
loop_
_entity.id
_entity.type
_entity.pdbx_description
1 polymer ?
#
loop_
_entity_poly.entity_id
_entity_poly.type
_entity_poly.pdbx_seq_one_letter_code
_entity_poly.pdbx_strand_id
1 'polypeptide(L)'
;MDGSVFVSFHSTERPQYDELVSPTLSACAEVGLVTESAAPPDTDTVTLSDRNRTAVYDGNRAVQLNFRIDGWDGPIDSVLNITTTANTLVSVDADPDDEYTGFARDLVALIRSLGVELDPIYVSTFNTHVEPTTPSPETVLPFEFPLDIERIPWLGVYSEPVIEQLGGREYVLETPAWKVEELENGNILIITTRTPWEGYHSKLPADEHLLGEADAERATADDESDGLSDPFATLDRGEIGADVCVYRDDISEQFRNEDLHLVRVRVDERGDLRRLEDGSFVRNVVEDDSGGKADVIGRMLDDSPDDTTRDEQMVSALLHESIPPSFVRLEEPDSQNVVTKVMDLDVKTDKHDLLVSLGRVAHLETFDEDEDLEMMCNALDKIADLEDIDGIERTLEEWLG
;
A
#
# COMPACT_ATOMS: atom_id res chain seq x y z
N MET A 1 19.49 -0.06 -12.42
CA MET A 1 18.18 0.11 -11.78
C MET A 1 18.29 1.38 -10.97
N ASP A 2 17.57 2.42 -11.39
CA ASP A 2 17.50 3.67 -10.63
C ASP A 2 16.54 3.47 -9.44
N GLY A 3 16.42 4.45 -8.53
CA GLY A 3 15.55 4.35 -7.35
C GLY A 3 16.24 4.25 -6.01
N SER A 4 15.42 4.15 -4.96
CA SER A 4 15.85 4.01 -3.58
C SER A 4 15.34 2.69 -3.00
N VAL A 5 16.20 1.99 -2.28
CA VAL A 5 15.85 0.84 -1.47
C VAL A 5 15.41 1.33 -0.11
N PHE A 6 14.26 0.85 0.33
CA PHE A 6 13.72 1.07 1.65
C PHE A 6 13.71 -0.25 2.42
N VAL A 7 14.10 -0.17 3.68
CA VAL A 7 13.99 -1.26 4.65
C VAL A 7 13.21 -0.72 5.83
N SER A 8 12.09 -1.35 6.16
CA SER A 8 11.21 -0.92 7.24
C SER A 8 11.20 -1.99 8.34
N PHE A 9 11.54 -1.59 9.56
CA PHE A 9 11.49 -2.45 10.74
C PHE A 9 10.22 -2.15 11.52
N HIS A 10 9.32 -3.11 11.60
CA HIS A 10 8.04 -2.96 12.27
C HIS A 10 8.08 -3.58 13.68
N SER A 11 7.34 -2.98 14.60
CA SER A 11 7.22 -3.44 15.99
C SER A 11 5.78 -3.31 16.47
N THR A 12 5.38 -4.16 17.40
CA THR A 12 4.13 -4.04 18.17
C THR A 12 4.27 -3.13 19.39
N GLU A 13 5.50 -2.78 19.78
CA GLU A 13 5.81 -1.96 20.93
C GLU A 13 6.64 -0.74 20.54
N ARG A 14 6.28 0.42 21.10
CA ARG A 14 7.03 1.66 20.90
C ARG A 14 8.37 1.57 21.65
N PRO A 15 9.52 1.56 20.94
CA PRO A 15 10.80 1.46 21.60
C PRO A 15 11.17 2.78 22.27
N GLN A 16 11.94 2.72 23.35
CA GLN A 16 12.55 3.92 23.90
C GLN A 16 13.70 4.38 23.01
N TYR A 17 14.03 5.68 23.07
CA TYR A 17 15.09 6.28 22.27
C TYR A 17 16.41 5.48 22.36
N ASP A 18 16.87 5.18 23.57
CA ASP A 18 18.15 4.49 23.78
C ASP A 18 18.10 3.00 23.36
N GLU A 19 16.93 2.39 23.36
CA GLU A 19 16.69 1.00 22.93
C GLU A 19 16.69 0.87 21.39
N LEU A 20 16.50 1.97 20.67
CA LEU A 20 16.49 1.98 19.21
C LEU A 20 17.78 2.56 18.63
N VAL A 21 18.16 3.77 19.07
CA VAL A 21 19.23 4.54 18.42
C VAL A 21 20.60 3.95 18.72
N SER A 22 20.90 3.63 19.98
CA SER A 22 22.22 3.12 20.35
C SER A 22 22.54 1.75 19.72
N PRO A 23 21.63 0.75 19.75
CA PRO A 23 21.85 -0.51 19.04
C PRO A 23 21.96 -0.31 17.53
N THR A 24 21.15 0.57 16.94
CA THR A 24 21.22 0.82 15.49
C THR A 24 22.57 1.39 15.06
N LEU A 25 23.09 2.39 15.77
CA LEU A 25 24.39 2.97 15.45
C LEU A 25 25.53 1.98 15.71
N SER A 26 25.42 1.15 16.76
CA SER A 26 26.39 0.09 17.04
C SER A 26 26.44 -0.94 15.91
N ALA A 27 25.28 -1.42 15.43
CA ALA A 27 25.20 -2.33 14.29
C ALA A 27 25.77 -1.69 13.01
N CYS A 28 25.52 -0.40 12.77
CA CYS A 28 26.12 0.33 11.66
C CYS A 28 27.66 0.36 11.75
N ALA A 29 28.21 0.60 12.94
CA ALA A 29 29.65 0.62 13.17
C ALA A 29 30.29 -0.76 12.95
N GLU A 30 29.61 -1.83 13.35
CA GLU A 30 30.09 -3.21 13.19
C GLU A 30 30.20 -3.65 11.73
N VAL A 31 29.27 -3.22 10.88
CA VAL A 31 29.35 -3.45 9.43
C VAL A 31 30.28 -2.47 8.71
N GLY A 32 30.94 -1.57 9.45
CA GLY A 32 31.96 -0.66 8.93
C GLY A 32 31.43 0.66 8.35
N LEU A 33 30.15 1.00 8.58
CA LEU A 33 29.62 2.31 8.23
C LEU A 33 30.20 3.39 9.15
N VAL A 34 30.37 4.59 8.62
CA VAL A 34 30.98 5.73 9.34
C VAL A 34 30.12 6.99 9.26
N THR A 35 30.34 7.93 10.17
CA THR A 35 29.79 9.30 10.08
C THR A 35 30.48 10.12 8.98
N GLU A 36 29.99 11.33 8.70
CA GLU A 36 30.65 12.28 7.78
C GLU A 36 32.10 12.59 8.17
N SER A 37 32.43 12.46 9.47
CA SER A 37 33.77 12.67 10.00
C SER A 37 34.70 11.45 9.84
N ALA A 38 34.22 10.38 9.17
CA ALA A 38 34.86 9.08 9.05
C ALA A 38 35.14 8.37 10.39
N ALA A 39 34.44 8.78 11.46
CA ALA A 39 34.42 8.08 12.73
C ALA A 39 33.28 7.04 12.76
N PRO A 40 33.44 5.91 13.49
CA PRO A 40 32.33 5.00 13.75
C PRO A 40 31.13 5.75 14.36
N PRO A 41 29.89 5.45 13.94
CA PRO A 41 28.71 6.08 14.49
C PRO A 41 28.44 5.62 15.93
N ASP A 42 28.20 6.57 16.81
CA ASP A 42 27.71 6.37 18.18
C ASP A 42 26.83 7.55 18.60
N THR A 43 26.22 7.47 19.80
CA THR A 43 25.33 8.52 20.31
C THR A 43 26.04 9.83 20.67
N ASP A 44 27.37 9.84 20.79
CA ASP A 44 28.17 11.04 21.06
C ASP A 44 28.59 11.76 19.78
N THR A 45 28.74 11.03 18.68
CA THR A 45 29.23 11.51 17.38
C THR A 45 28.10 11.80 16.38
N VAL A 46 26.95 11.17 16.57
CA VAL A 46 25.78 11.33 15.71
C VAL A 46 24.78 12.27 16.36
N THR A 47 24.40 13.32 15.63
CA THR A 47 23.28 14.19 16.00
C THR A 47 22.08 13.84 15.11
N LEU A 48 20.93 13.59 15.73
CA LEU A 48 19.68 13.45 14.99
C LEU A 48 19.16 14.84 14.60
N SER A 49 18.60 14.95 13.40
CA SER A 49 17.85 16.14 12.98
C SER A 49 16.53 16.27 13.75
N ASP A 50 15.85 17.41 13.61
CA ASP A 50 14.51 17.67 14.18
C ASP A 50 13.43 16.66 13.73
N ARG A 51 13.73 15.83 12.73
CA ARG A 51 12.86 14.75 12.23
C ARG A 51 13.36 13.36 12.63
N ASN A 52 14.24 13.26 13.62
CA ASN A 52 14.87 12.02 14.07
C ASN A 52 15.59 11.25 12.95
N ARG A 53 16.23 11.98 12.04
CA ARG A 53 17.00 11.41 10.91
C ARG A 53 18.48 11.66 11.08
N THR A 54 19.28 10.71 10.59
CA THR A 54 20.73 10.85 10.42
C THR A 54 21.24 10.03 9.24
N ALA A 55 22.49 10.24 8.85
CA ALA A 55 23.13 9.53 7.76
C ALA A 55 24.45 8.91 8.22
N VAL A 56 24.66 7.66 7.83
CA VAL A 56 25.94 6.97 7.91
C VAL A 56 26.40 6.61 6.50
N TYR A 57 27.69 6.29 6.34
CA TYR A 57 28.33 6.25 5.04
C TYR A 57 29.19 5.01 4.82
N ASP A 58 29.08 4.43 3.63
CA ASP A 58 30.05 3.49 3.05
C ASP A 58 30.82 4.21 1.93
N GLY A 59 32.01 4.73 2.26
CA GLY A 59 32.76 5.59 1.35
C GLY A 59 31.97 6.87 1.00
N ASN A 60 31.52 6.98 -0.25
CA ASN A 60 30.71 8.11 -0.73
C ASN A 60 29.20 7.80 -0.75
N ARG A 61 28.79 6.61 -0.31
CA ARG A 61 27.39 6.18 -0.32
C ARG A 61 26.75 6.55 1.01
N ALA A 62 25.59 7.20 0.95
CA ALA A 62 24.81 7.49 2.14
C ALA A 62 23.79 6.38 2.41
N VAL A 63 23.68 6.02 3.68
CA VAL A 63 22.63 5.19 4.25
C VAL A 63 21.88 6.11 5.22
N GLN A 64 20.66 6.46 4.86
CA GLN A 64 19.80 7.30 5.68
C GLN A 64 19.09 6.43 6.71
N LEU A 65 19.17 6.83 7.97
CA LEU A 65 18.47 6.21 9.09
C LEU A 65 17.38 7.18 9.55
N ASN A 66 16.14 6.71 9.59
CA ASN A 66 14.99 7.48 10.04
C ASN A 66 14.34 6.76 11.22
N PHE A 67 14.46 7.33 12.40
CA PHE A 67 13.94 6.77 13.64
C PHE A 67 12.55 7.32 13.92
N ARG A 68 11.52 6.46 13.95
CA ARG A 68 10.15 6.87 14.26
C ARG A 68 9.90 6.75 15.76
N ILE A 69 10.37 7.77 16.48
CA ILE A 69 10.31 7.80 17.95
C ILE A 69 9.10 8.61 18.45
N ASP A 70 8.64 9.61 17.68
CA ASP A 70 7.67 10.61 18.15
C ASP A 70 6.21 10.36 17.73
N GLY A 71 5.99 9.58 16.67
CA GLY A 71 4.67 9.16 16.18
C GLY A 71 4.48 7.65 16.36
N TRP A 72 3.31 7.24 16.81
CA TRP A 72 2.91 5.84 16.96
C TRP A 72 1.40 5.77 16.83
N ASP A 73 0.94 5.32 15.67
CA ASP A 73 -0.45 5.53 15.25
C ASP A 73 -1.26 4.23 15.13
N GLY A 74 -0.70 3.07 15.51
CA GLY A 74 -1.38 1.77 15.38
C GLY A 74 -0.90 0.66 16.34
N PRO A 75 -1.49 -0.54 16.29
CA PRO A 75 -1.03 -1.71 17.04
C PRO A 75 0.33 -2.24 16.53
N ILE A 76 0.69 -1.93 15.29
CA ILE A 76 2.01 -2.12 14.72
C ILE A 76 2.42 -0.83 14.00
N ASP A 77 3.69 -0.42 14.14
CA ASP A 77 4.25 0.71 13.40
C ASP A 77 5.71 0.42 13.03
N SER A 78 6.22 1.13 12.01
CA SER A 78 7.64 1.16 11.69
C SER A 78 8.40 1.94 12.75
N VAL A 79 9.47 1.37 13.30
CA VAL A 79 10.32 2.03 14.30
C VAL A 79 11.60 2.59 13.68
N LEU A 80 12.11 1.93 12.64
CA LEU A 80 13.31 2.32 11.92
C LEU A 80 13.08 2.10 10.43
N ASN A 81 13.35 3.15 9.65
CA ASN A 81 13.42 3.08 8.20
C ASN A 81 14.84 3.36 7.73
N ILE A 82 15.38 2.46 6.92
CA ILE A 82 16.70 2.60 6.29
C ILE A 82 16.50 2.87 4.80
N THR A 83 17.10 3.93 4.29
CA THR A 83 17.04 4.26 2.86
C THR A 83 18.43 4.37 2.26
N THR A 84 18.62 3.75 1.09
CA THR A 84 19.85 3.89 0.30
C THR A 84 19.56 3.77 -1.20
N THR A 85 20.52 4.06 -2.06
CA THR A 85 20.32 4.02 -3.52
C THR A 85 20.26 2.59 -4.06
N ALA A 86 19.31 2.29 -4.96
CA ALA A 86 19.11 0.93 -5.50
C ALA A 86 20.23 0.48 -6.43
N ASN A 87 20.76 1.39 -7.25
CA ASN A 87 21.84 1.12 -8.21
C ASN A 87 23.13 0.61 -7.53
N THR A 88 23.30 0.84 -6.22
CA THR A 88 24.47 0.40 -5.46
C THR A 88 24.37 -1.03 -4.90
N LEU A 89 23.19 -1.66 -4.94
CA LEU A 89 23.02 -3.08 -4.58
C LEU A 89 23.31 -4.03 -5.75
N VAL A 90 23.30 -3.53 -6.99
CA VAL A 90 23.48 -4.34 -8.20
C VAL A 90 24.97 -4.54 -8.48
N SER A 91 25.61 -5.39 -7.68
CA SER A 91 26.99 -5.83 -7.89
C SER A 91 27.10 -7.31 -7.51
N VAL A 92 26.56 -8.17 -8.38
CA VAL A 92 26.58 -9.62 -8.21
C VAL A 92 27.85 -10.19 -8.85
N ASP A 93 29.02 -9.83 -8.30
CA ASP A 93 30.20 -10.64 -8.57
C ASP A 93 29.93 -12.04 -7.98
N ALA A 94 30.10 -13.07 -8.80
CA ALA A 94 29.80 -14.44 -8.41
C ALA A 94 30.79 -14.92 -7.35
N ASP A 95 30.41 -14.82 -6.08
CA ASP A 95 31.07 -15.55 -5.01
C ASP A 95 30.68 -17.04 -5.11
N PRO A 96 31.65 -17.98 -5.05
CA PRO A 96 31.37 -19.42 -5.04
C PRO A 96 30.58 -19.90 -3.81
N ASP A 97 30.50 -19.12 -2.73
CA ASP A 97 29.85 -19.50 -1.48
C ASP A 97 28.38 -19.01 -1.37
N ASP A 98 27.78 -18.52 -2.47
CA ASP A 98 26.41 -17.97 -2.50
C ASP A 98 26.17 -16.85 -1.46
N GLU A 99 27.19 -16.01 -1.23
CA GLU A 99 27.09 -14.81 -0.41
C GLU A 99 27.09 -13.55 -1.28
N TYR A 100 26.52 -12.47 -0.74
CA TYR A 100 26.69 -11.14 -1.31
C TYR A 100 28.13 -10.65 -1.12
N THR A 101 28.56 -9.73 -1.98
CA THR A 101 29.83 -9.02 -1.84
C THR A 101 29.61 -7.50 -1.82
N GLY A 102 30.63 -6.75 -1.37
CA GLY A 102 30.59 -5.29 -1.33
C GLY A 102 29.42 -4.75 -0.49
N PHE A 103 28.79 -3.68 -0.98
CA PHE A 103 27.75 -2.97 -0.22
C PHE A 103 26.49 -3.81 0.01
N ALA A 104 26.12 -4.69 -0.92
CA ALA A 104 24.98 -5.60 -0.72
C ALA A 104 25.22 -6.54 0.47
N ARG A 105 26.45 -7.04 0.64
CA ARG A 105 26.84 -7.83 1.82
C ARG A 105 26.67 -7.02 3.10
N ASP A 106 27.17 -5.79 3.10
CA ASP A 106 27.20 -4.95 4.30
C ASP A 106 25.78 -4.50 4.69
N LEU A 107 24.91 -4.21 3.73
CA LEU A 107 23.49 -3.93 3.99
C LEU A 107 22.75 -5.16 4.52
N VAL A 108 22.93 -6.34 3.91
CA VAL A 108 22.28 -7.57 4.40
C VAL A 108 22.80 -7.95 5.79
N ALA A 109 24.09 -7.77 6.06
CA ALA A 109 24.66 -7.97 7.38
C ALA A 109 24.09 -6.98 8.42
N LEU A 110 23.86 -5.72 8.03
CA LEU A 110 23.22 -4.73 8.88
C LEU A 110 21.79 -5.14 9.20
N ILE A 111 20.99 -5.53 8.20
CA ILE A 111 19.60 -5.96 8.41
C ILE A 111 19.55 -7.20 9.29
N ARG A 112 20.46 -8.16 9.09
CA ARG A 112 20.58 -9.35 9.94
C ARG A 112 20.85 -8.97 11.40
N SER A 113 21.84 -8.11 11.65
CA SER A 113 22.21 -7.66 13.00
C SER A 113 21.05 -6.92 13.67
N LEU A 114 20.42 -5.98 12.96
CA LEU A 114 19.27 -5.24 13.47
C LEU A 114 18.05 -6.13 13.69
N GLY A 115 17.85 -7.16 12.86
CA GLY A 115 16.78 -8.14 13.03
C GLY A 115 16.90 -9.00 14.29
N VAL A 116 18.10 -9.06 14.88
CA VAL A 116 18.35 -9.68 16.19
C VAL A 116 18.26 -8.64 17.31
N GLU A 117 18.96 -7.51 17.15
CA GLU A 117 19.10 -6.50 18.21
C GLU A 117 17.80 -5.74 18.50
N LEU A 118 17.01 -5.44 17.46
CA LEU A 118 15.76 -4.70 17.59
C LEU A 118 14.53 -5.61 17.79
N ASP A 119 14.70 -6.92 17.60
CA ASP A 119 13.65 -7.94 17.68
C ASP A 119 12.31 -7.52 17.02
N PRO A 120 12.33 -7.10 15.74
CA PRO A 120 11.15 -6.58 15.07
C PRO A 120 10.10 -7.67 14.85
N ILE A 121 8.81 -7.30 14.84
CA ILE A 121 7.72 -8.22 14.47
C ILE A 121 7.86 -8.65 13.00
N TYR A 122 8.25 -7.72 12.14
CA TYR A 122 8.40 -7.91 10.70
C TYR A 122 9.40 -6.89 10.14
N VAL A 123 10.22 -7.31 9.18
CA VAL A 123 11.05 -6.42 8.37
C VAL A 123 10.71 -6.63 6.91
N SER A 124 10.45 -5.54 6.21
CA SER A 124 10.16 -5.54 4.78
C SER A 124 11.20 -4.74 4.00
N THR A 125 11.40 -5.10 2.74
CA THR A 125 12.23 -4.34 1.80
C THR A 125 11.45 -4.04 0.52
N PHE A 126 11.58 -2.81 0.01
CA PHE A 126 10.99 -2.40 -1.26
C PHE A 126 11.87 -1.41 -2.03
N ASN A 127 11.54 -1.17 -3.30
CA ASN A 127 12.26 -0.26 -4.18
C ASN A 127 11.28 0.70 -4.86
N THR A 128 11.54 2.01 -4.75
CA THR A 128 10.64 3.07 -5.26
C THR A 128 10.62 3.24 -6.78
N HIS A 129 11.50 2.56 -7.52
CA HIS A 129 11.58 2.72 -8.97
C HIS A 129 11.19 1.44 -9.72
N VAL A 130 10.45 0.53 -9.07
CA VAL A 130 9.74 -0.45 -9.88
C VAL A 130 8.60 0.30 -10.59
N GLU A 131 8.59 0.25 -11.91
CA GLU A 131 7.86 1.19 -12.78
C GLU A 131 6.39 1.43 -12.34
N PRO A 132 5.91 2.69 -12.39
CA PRO A 132 4.61 3.12 -11.81
C PRO A 132 3.37 2.46 -12.44
N THR A 133 3.54 1.65 -13.48
CA THR A 133 2.45 0.94 -14.19
C THR A 133 2.41 -0.55 -13.89
N THR A 134 3.26 -1.03 -12.97
CA THR A 134 3.19 -2.41 -12.49
C THR A 134 2.76 -2.34 -11.04
N PRO A 135 1.83 -3.19 -10.58
CA PRO A 135 1.59 -3.34 -9.15
C PRO A 135 2.96 -3.55 -8.50
N SER A 136 3.43 -2.57 -7.72
CA SER A 136 4.33 -2.92 -6.65
C SER A 136 3.58 -3.97 -5.83
N PRO A 137 4.24 -4.93 -5.17
CA PRO A 137 3.66 -5.49 -3.97
C PRO A 137 3.00 -4.32 -3.26
N GLU A 138 1.68 -4.36 -3.07
CA GLU A 138 1.07 -3.47 -2.10
C GLU A 138 1.97 -3.64 -0.89
N THR A 139 2.64 -2.55 -0.50
CA THR A 139 3.56 -2.64 0.63
C THR A 139 2.61 -2.95 1.75
N VAL A 140 2.59 -4.21 2.17
CA VAL A 140 1.82 -4.61 3.32
C VAL A 140 2.53 -3.94 4.46
N LEU A 141 2.07 -2.73 4.73
CA LEU A 141 2.37 -2.03 5.94
C LEU A 141 1.56 -2.77 6.97
N PRO A 142 2.21 -3.48 7.89
CA PRO A 142 1.50 -4.09 8.96
C PRO A 142 0.96 -2.97 9.85
N PHE A 143 -0.23 -2.45 9.56
CA PHE A 143 -0.96 -1.59 10.48
C PHE A 143 -1.79 -2.42 11.48
N GLU A 144 -1.92 -3.73 11.24
CA GLU A 144 -2.69 -4.66 12.05
C GLU A 144 -2.04 -6.05 12.15
N PHE A 145 -2.50 -6.86 13.11
CA PHE A 145 -2.09 -8.25 13.27
C PHE A 145 -3.34 -9.15 13.36
N PRO A 146 -3.41 -10.29 12.65
CA PRO A 146 -2.39 -10.90 11.77
C PRO A 146 -2.03 -10.02 10.56
N LEU A 147 -0.81 -10.18 10.05
CA LEU A 147 -0.30 -9.32 8.96
C LEU A 147 -0.90 -9.75 7.62
N ASP A 148 -1.54 -8.87 6.87
CA ASP A 148 -2.08 -9.23 5.55
C ASP A 148 -1.00 -9.27 4.45
N ILE A 149 -0.09 -10.26 4.49
CA ILE A 149 1.05 -10.33 3.55
C ILE A 149 0.58 -10.87 2.20
N GLU A 150 0.62 -10.03 1.17
CA GLU A 150 0.29 -10.40 -0.22
C GLU A 150 1.50 -10.89 -1.02
N ARG A 151 2.70 -10.43 -0.66
CA ARG A 151 3.96 -10.77 -1.32
C ARG A 151 5.11 -10.78 -0.33
N ILE A 152 5.98 -11.76 -0.50
CA ILE A 152 7.24 -11.88 0.22
C ILE A 152 8.22 -10.86 -0.37
N PRO A 153 8.72 -9.88 0.41
CA PRO A 153 9.72 -8.92 -0.05
C PRO A 153 11.00 -9.62 -0.51
N TRP A 154 11.83 -8.93 -1.31
CA TRP A 154 13.12 -9.49 -1.74
C TRP A 154 13.94 -9.99 -0.56
N LEU A 155 14.00 -9.19 0.50
CA LEU A 155 14.52 -9.56 1.80
C LEU A 155 13.47 -9.24 2.87
N GLY A 156 13.13 -10.22 3.70
CA GLY A 156 12.27 -10.03 4.87
C GLY A 156 12.79 -10.75 6.10
N VAL A 157 12.42 -10.25 7.28
CA VAL A 157 12.67 -10.91 8.57
C VAL A 157 11.35 -11.09 9.29
N TYR A 158 11.08 -12.30 9.76
CA TYR A 158 9.79 -12.70 10.33
C TYR A 158 10.01 -13.18 11.76
N SER A 159 9.27 -12.61 12.70
CA SER A 159 9.25 -13.04 14.10
C SER A 159 8.30 -14.21 14.32
N GLU A 160 8.33 -14.80 15.53
CA GLU A 160 7.53 -15.98 15.85
C GLU A 160 6.03 -15.84 15.54
N PRO A 161 5.32 -14.75 15.91
CA PRO A 161 3.91 -14.62 15.59
C PRO A 161 3.62 -14.65 14.09
N VAL A 162 4.51 -14.07 13.27
CA VAL A 162 4.37 -14.07 11.80
C VAL A 162 4.76 -15.42 11.22
N ILE A 163 5.78 -16.08 11.77
CA ILE A 163 6.18 -17.44 11.38
C ILE A 163 5.03 -18.42 11.60
N GLU A 164 4.36 -18.36 12.75
CA GLU A 164 3.20 -19.20 13.06
C GLU A 164 2.01 -18.89 12.13
N GLN A 165 1.80 -17.62 11.78
CA GLN A 165 0.80 -17.22 10.79
C GLN A 165 1.08 -17.83 9.41
N LEU A 166 2.34 -17.89 8.99
CA LEU A 166 2.77 -18.40 7.69
C LEU A 166 2.86 -19.94 7.62
N GLY A 167 2.24 -20.67 8.56
CA GLY A 167 2.20 -22.14 8.57
C GLY A 167 3.22 -22.79 9.50
N GLY A 168 3.93 -22.00 10.32
CA GLY A 168 4.82 -22.48 11.38
C GLY A 168 6.29 -22.64 10.94
N ARG A 169 7.17 -22.70 11.94
CA ARG A 169 8.63 -22.61 11.75
C ARG A 169 9.22 -23.59 10.72
N GLU A 170 8.88 -24.87 10.80
CA GLU A 170 9.42 -25.89 9.87
C GLU A 170 9.02 -25.56 8.42
N TYR A 171 7.78 -25.14 8.22
CA TYR A 171 7.26 -24.77 6.90
C TYR A 171 7.95 -23.53 6.32
N VAL A 172 8.18 -22.51 7.15
CA VAL A 172 8.87 -21.28 6.75
C VAL A 172 10.35 -21.55 6.43
N LEU A 173 11.03 -22.44 7.17
CA LEU A 173 12.40 -22.84 6.87
C LEU A 173 12.55 -23.62 5.55
N GLU A 174 11.49 -24.28 5.09
CA GLU A 174 11.45 -25.00 3.80
C GLU A 174 11.14 -24.09 2.60
N THR A 175 10.98 -22.77 2.81
CA THR A 175 10.62 -21.82 1.75
C THR A 175 11.59 -21.91 0.56
N PRO A 176 11.09 -22.09 -0.67
CA PRO A 176 11.91 -22.12 -1.87
C PRO A 176 12.39 -20.69 -2.23
N ALA A 177 13.47 -20.27 -1.59
CA ALA A 177 14.11 -18.97 -1.76
C ALA A 177 15.62 -19.12 -2.02
N TRP A 178 16.29 -18.04 -2.42
CA TRP A 178 17.74 -18.04 -2.57
C TRP A 178 18.46 -18.27 -1.24
N LYS A 179 17.96 -17.67 -0.15
CA LYS A 179 18.48 -17.89 1.21
C LYS A 179 17.36 -17.89 2.22
N VAL A 180 17.39 -18.86 3.13
CA VAL A 180 16.54 -18.93 4.32
C VAL A 180 17.45 -19.20 5.51
N GLU A 181 17.37 -18.37 6.54
CA GLU A 181 18.30 -18.40 7.67
C GLU A 181 17.55 -18.13 8.98
N GLU A 182 17.72 -19.01 9.96
CA GLU A 182 17.26 -18.76 11.33
C GLU A 182 18.29 -17.90 12.08
N LEU A 183 17.83 -16.77 12.62
CA LEU A 183 18.63 -15.83 13.38
C LEU A 183 18.73 -16.25 14.86
N GLU A 184 19.64 -15.63 15.61
CA GLU A 184 19.93 -16.02 17.00
C GLU A 184 18.74 -15.86 17.96
N ASN A 185 17.84 -14.93 17.69
CA ASN A 185 16.60 -14.71 18.44
C ASN A 185 15.44 -15.63 17.99
N GLY A 186 15.66 -16.48 16.98
CA GLY A 186 14.64 -17.37 16.43
C GLY A 186 13.79 -16.75 15.32
N ASN A 187 14.04 -15.50 14.95
CA ASN A 187 13.47 -14.89 13.76
C ASN A 187 14.01 -15.60 12.50
N ILE A 188 13.24 -15.62 11.42
CA ILE A 188 13.68 -16.19 10.15
C ILE A 188 13.90 -15.05 9.15
N LEU A 189 15.09 -15.02 8.54
CA LEU A 189 15.41 -14.16 7.41
C LEU A 189 15.21 -14.94 6.11
N ILE A 190 14.48 -14.33 5.17
CA ILE A 190 14.25 -14.89 3.83
C ILE A 190 14.77 -13.89 2.80
N ILE A 191 15.57 -14.38 1.85
CA ILE A 191 15.98 -13.65 0.65
C ILE A 191 15.49 -14.43 -0.57
N THR A 192 14.49 -13.90 -1.28
CA THR A 192 13.78 -14.63 -2.33
C THR A 192 14.66 -14.90 -3.54
N THR A 193 15.45 -13.92 -3.97
CA THR A 193 16.31 -14.00 -5.15
C THR A 193 17.70 -13.43 -4.88
N ARG A 194 18.70 -13.96 -5.60
CA ARG A 194 20.10 -13.50 -5.53
C ARG A 194 20.25 -12.08 -6.08
N THR A 195 19.54 -11.76 -7.15
CA THR A 195 19.57 -10.41 -7.70
C THR A 195 18.39 -9.64 -7.10
N PRO A 196 18.63 -8.52 -6.39
CA PRO A 196 17.53 -7.73 -5.83
C PRO A 196 16.47 -7.44 -6.88
N TRP A 197 15.21 -7.71 -6.54
CA TRP A 197 14.03 -7.46 -7.38
C TRP A 197 13.94 -8.30 -8.66
N GLU A 198 14.73 -9.36 -8.78
CA GLU A 198 14.57 -10.33 -9.87
C GLU A 198 13.21 -11.01 -9.79
N GLY A 199 12.47 -11.01 -10.91
CA GLY A 199 11.13 -11.59 -10.98
C GLY A 199 10.06 -10.82 -10.21
N TYR A 200 10.33 -9.58 -9.80
CA TYR A 200 9.41 -8.76 -9.00
C TYR A 200 7.97 -8.69 -9.57
N HIS A 201 7.83 -8.63 -10.91
CA HIS A 201 6.55 -8.55 -11.61
C HIS A 201 5.76 -9.87 -11.67
N SER A 202 6.20 -10.90 -10.95
CA SER A 202 5.55 -12.22 -10.91
C SER A 202 5.62 -12.80 -9.51
N LYS A 203 4.63 -13.61 -9.12
CA LYS A 203 4.74 -14.42 -7.89
C LYS A 203 5.97 -15.31 -7.99
N LEU A 204 6.83 -15.21 -6.98
CA LEU A 204 8.02 -16.03 -6.82
C LEU A 204 7.64 -17.34 -6.13
N PRO A 205 8.47 -18.39 -6.21
CA PRO A 205 8.20 -19.65 -5.52
C PRO A 205 7.97 -19.49 -4.01
N ALA A 206 8.63 -18.51 -3.38
CA ALA A 206 8.42 -18.17 -1.98
C ALA A 206 7.00 -17.63 -1.70
N ASP A 207 6.45 -16.84 -2.62
CA ASP A 207 5.06 -16.37 -2.54
C ASP A 207 4.09 -17.56 -2.62
N GLU A 208 4.25 -18.43 -3.62
CA GLU A 208 3.38 -19.60 -3.80
C GLU A 208 3.45 -20.57 -2.61
N HIS A 209 4.62 -20.74 -2.00
CA HIS A 209 4.81 -21.61 -0.85
C HIS A 209 4.20 -21.01 0.43
N LEU A 210 4.54 -19.78 0.77
CA LEU A 210 4.14 -19.18 2.05
C LEU A 210 2.73 -18.62 2.05
N LEU A 211 2.28 -18.13 0.90
CA LEU A 211 1.02 -17.41 0.76
C LEU A 211 0.01 -18.21 -0.07
N GLY A 212 0.37 -19.33 -0.69
CA GLY A 212 -0.51 -20.04 -1.64
C GLY A 212 -1.86 -20.46 -1.06
N GLU A 213 -1.95 -20.83 0.22
CA GLU A 213 -3.23 -21.11 0.89
C GLU A 213 -4.01 -19.83 1.18
N ALA A 214 -3.36 -18.78 1.69
CA ALA A 214 -3.98 -17.47 1.90
C ALA A 214 -4.38 -16.81 0.58
N ASP A 215 -3.65 -17.05 -0.52
CA ASP A 215 -3.96 -16.62 -1.88
C ASP A 215 -5.09 -17.43 -2.48
N ALA A 216 -5.20 -18.72 -2.15
CA ALA A 216 -6.33 -19.54 -2.55
C ALA A 216 -7.57 -19.15 -1.73
N GLU A 217 -7.42 -18.86 -0.44
CA GLU A 217 -8.47 -18.35 0.43
C GLU A 217 -8.89 -16.94 0.01
N ARG A 218 -7.94 -16.04 -0.28
CA ARG A 218 -8.19 -14.72 -0.88
C ARG A 218 -8.74 -14.85 -2.28
N ALA A 219 -8.31 -15.80 -3.11
CA ALA A 219 -8.91 -16.00 -4.44
C ALA A 219 -10.31 -16.61 -4.34
N THR A 220 -10.59 -17.45 -3.34
CA THR A 220 -11.96 -17.93 -3.05
C THR A 220 -12.78 -16.87 -2.34
N ALA A 221 -12.15 -15.99 -1.55
CA ALA A 221 -12.78 -14.85 -0.92
C ALA A 221 -12.99 -13.75 -1.93
N ASP A 222 -12.15 -13.56 -2.95
CA ASP A 222 -12.33 -12.63 -4.07
C ASP A 222 -13.35 -13.22 -5.07
N ASP A 223 -13.42 -14.55 -5.22
CA ASP A 223 -14.54 -15.23 -5.90
C ASP A 223 -15.84 -15.21 -5.04
N GLU A 224 -15.76 -14.99 -3.72
CA GLU A 224 -16.90 -14.86 -2.78
C GLU A 224 -17.21 -13.40 -2.35
N SER A 225 -16.31 -12.43 -2.61
CA SER A 225 -16.31 -10.99 -2.25
C SER A 225 -16.16 -10.10 -3.49
N ASP A 226 -16.37 -10.69 -4.66
CA ASP A 226 -17.02 -10.07 -5.81
C ASP A 226 -18.47 -9.61 -5.50
N GLY A 227 -18.71 -9.11 -4.30
CA GLY A 227 -19.87 -8.34 -3.92
C GLY A 227 -19.81 -7.02 -4.67
N LEU A 228 -20.31 -7.01 -5.90
CA LEU A 228 -20.67 -5.76 -6.57
C LEU A 228 -21.75 -5.08 -5.73
N SER A 229 -21.32 -4.23 -4.82
CA SER A 229 -22.19 -3.34 -4.06
C SER A 229 -22.22 -1.98 -4.73
N ASP A 230 -23.43 -1.45 -4.90
CA ASP A 230 -23.60 -0.09 -5.39
C ASP A 230 -23.62 0.89 -4.21
N PRO A 231 -22.66 1.81 -4.08
CA PRO A 231 -22.66 2.77 -2.98
C PRO A 231 -23.88 3.69 -3.01
N PHE A 232 -24.60 3.77 -4.14
CA PHE A 232 -25.85 4.51 -4.26
C PHE A 232 -27.09 3.72 -3.80
N ALA A 233 -26.99 2.41 -3.55
CA ALA A 233 -28.14 1.57 -3.19
C ALA A 233 -28.83 1.97 -1.88
N THR A 234 -28.11 2.67 -0.98
CA THR A 234 -28.66 3.14 0.30
C THR A 234 -29.11 4.59 0.29
N LEU A 235 -28.94 5.30 -0.84
CA LEU A 235 -29.38 6.69 -0.98
C LEU A 235 -30.89 6.75 -1.26
N ASP A 236 -31.57 7.66 -0.57
CA ASP A 236 -32.99 7.88 -0.76
C ASP A 236 -33.28 8.58 -2.10
N ARG A 237 -34.50 8.39 -2.62
CA ARG A 237 -34.93 9.07 -3.84
C ARG A 237 -34.90 10.58 -3.66
N GLY A 238 -34.27 11.27 -4.61
CA GLY A 238 -34.04 12.70 -4.58
C GLY A 238 -32.74 13.12 -3.90
N GLU A 239 -32.04 12.21 -3.21
CA GLU A 239 -30.68 12.46 -2.72
C GLU A 239 -29.71 12.63 -3.89
N ILE A 240 -28.64 13.36 -3.59
CA ILE A 240 -27.63 13.76 -4.56
C ILE A 240 -26.27 13.17 -4.17
N GLY A 241 -25.46 12.91 -5.18
CA GLY A 241 -24.13 12.33 -4.99
C GLY A 241 -23.18 12.63 -6.14
N ALA A 242 -21.95 12.18 -6.00
CA ALA A 242 -20.92 12.23 -7.01
C ALA A 242 -20.49 10.80 -7.35
N ASP A 243 -20.63 10.44 -8.62
CA ASP A 243 -20.21 9.14 -9.14
C ASP A 243 -18.96 9.29 -10.00
N VAL A 244 -18.17 8.22 -10.11
CA VAL A 244 -17.09 8.12 -11.07
C VAL A 244 -17.48 7.09 -12.11
N CYS A 245 -17.56 7.53 -13.35
CA CYS A 245 -18.16 6.79 -14.45
C CYS A 245 -17.18 6.64 -15.60
N VAL A 246 -17.26 5.53 -16.32
CA VAL A 246 -16.61 5.34 -17.62
C VAL A 246 -17.66 5.09 -18.69
N TYR A 247 -17.39 5.47 -19.93
CA TYR A 247 -18.24 5.06 -21.04
C TYR A 247 -18.12 3.55 -21.24
N ARG A 248 -19.25 2.91 -21.54
CA ARG A 248 -19.33 1.45 -21.68
C ARG A 248 -18.36 0.89 -22.73
N ASP A 249 -18.11 1.64 -23.80
CA ASP A 249 -17.22 1.21 -24.89
C ASP A 249 -15.72 1.41 -24.55
N ASP A 250 -15.42 2.17 -23.50
CA ASP A 250 -14.05 2.45 -23.03
C ASP A 250 -13.66 1.55 -21.83
N ILE A 251 -14.53 0.62 -21.43
CA ILE A 251 -14.22 -0.35 -20.37
C ILE A 251 -13.07 -1.26 -20.83
N SER A 252 -11.92 -1.10 -20.18
CA SER A 252 -10.74 -1.96 -20.33
C SER A 252 -10.63 -2.94 -19.16
N GLU A 253 -9.60 -3.80 -19.13
CA GLU A 253 -9.34 -4.67 -17.97
C GLU A 253 -9.03 -3.87 -16.68
N GLN A 254 -8.70 -2.57 -16.79
CA GLN A 254 -8.41 -1.66 -15.68
C GLN A 254 -9.05 -0.27 -15.91
N PHE A 255 -9.38 0.46 -14.84
CA PHE A 255 -9.94 1.81 -14.91
C PHE A 255 -8.83 2.87 -14.92
N ARG A 256 -8.45 3.38 -16.09
CA ARG A 256 -7.40 4.40 -16.16
C ARG A 256 -7.93 5.77 -15.80
N ASN A 257 -7.12 6.57 -15.11
CA ASN A 257 -7.45 7.97 -14.76
C ASN A 257 -7.97 8.82 -15.91
N GLU A 258 -7.50 8.59 -17.14
CA GLU A 258 -7.91 9.32 -18.35
C GLU A 258 -9.33 8.98 -18.84
N ASP A 259 -9.83 7.80 -18.47
CA ASP A 259 -11.15 7.30 -18.85
C ASP A 259 -12.22 7.62 -17.79
N LEU A 260 -11.79 8.06 -16.60
CA LEU A 260 -12.67 8.36 -15.47
C LEU A 260 -13.36 9.72 -15.62
N HIS A 261 -14.69 9.72 -15.51
CA HIS A 261 -15.53 10.90 -15.52
C HIS A 261 -16.22 11.09 -14.17
N LEU A 262 -15.92 12.19 -13.50
CA LEU A 262 -16.69 12.63 -12.34
C LEU A 262 -18.05 13.17 -12.79
N VAL A 263 -19.13 12.60 -12.27
CA VAL A 263 -20.50 12.99 -12.63
C VAL A 263 -21.30 13.25 -11.37
N ARG A 264 -21.82 14.48 -11.22
CA ARG A 264 -22.74 14.81 -10.15
C ARG A 264 -24.16 14.36 -10.53
N VAL A 265 -24.77 13.56 -9.67
CA VAL A 265 -26.01 12.84 -9.95
C VAL A 265 -27.06 13.05 -8.85
N ARG A 266 -28.30 12.74 -9.20
CA ARG A 266 -29.43 12.58 -8.28
C ARG A 266 -30.09 11.23 -8.53
N VAL A 267 -30.47 10.55 -7.46
CA VAL A 267 -31.32 9.35 -7.52
C VAL A 267 -32.74 9.78 -7.86
N ASP A 268 -33.28 9.34 -9.00
CA ASP A 268 -34.62 9.72 -9.42
C ASP A 268 -35.73 8.86 -8.80
N GLU A 269 -36.98 9.08 -9.21
CA GLU A 269 -38.14 8.35 -8.66
C GLU A 269 -38.12 6.85 -8.96
N ARG A 270 -37.36 6.42 -9.97
CA ARG A 270 -37.20 5.03 -10.41
C ARG A 270 -35.98 4.35 -9.80
N GLY A 271 -35.10 5.11 -9.13
CA GLY A 271 -33.81 4.60 -8.67
C GLY A 271 -32.72 4.72 -9.74
N ASP A 272 -32.91 5.54 -10.78
CA ASP A 272 -31.88 5.80 -11.78
C ASP A 272 -31.01 6.98 -11.32
N LEU A 273 -29.72 6.94 -11.64
CA LEU A 273 -28.85 8.10 -11.51
C LEU A 273 -29.04 9.02 -12.72
N ARG A 274 -29.42 10.27 -12.43
CA ARG A 274 -29.61 11.33 -13.43
C ARG A 274 -28.61 12.45 -13.17
N ARG A 275 -27.98 13.00 -14.21
CA ARG A 275 -27.07 14.16 -14.07
C ARG A 275 -27.81 15.32 -13.41
N LEU A 276 -27.16 16.01 -12.47
CA LEU A 276 -27.75 17.18 -11.80
C LEU A 276 -27.98 18.36 -12.73
N GLU A 277 -27.12 18.55 -13.73
CA GLU A 277 -27.14 19.72 -14.62
C GLU A 277 -28.37 19.75 -15.54
N ASP A 278 -28.66 18.63 -16.20
CA ASP A 278 -29.66 18.56 -17.27
C ASP A 278 -30.70 17.45 -17.08
N GLY A 279 -30.55 16.61 -16.06
CA GLY A 279 -31.45 15.48 -15.80
C GLY A 279 -31.29 14.33 -16.78
N SER A 280 -30.23 14.29 -17.60
CA SER A 280 -29.94 13.17 -18.48
C SER A 280 -29.63 11.89 -17.69
N PHE A 281 -29.94 10.73 -18.29
CA PHE A 281 -29.64 9.43 -17.69
C PHE A 281 -28.12 9.20 -17.64
N VAL A 282 -27.66 8.56 -16.56
CA VAL A 282 -26.27 8.13 -16.37
C VAL A 282 -26.20 6.60 -16.34
N ARG A 283 -26.81 6.01 -15.33
CA ARG A 283 -26.91 4.55 -15.12
C ARG A 283 -28.01 4.23 -14.11
N ASN A 284 -28.36 2.96 -13.99
CA ASN A 284 -29.24 2.46 -12.94
C ASN A 284 -28.46 2.28 -11.63
N VAL A 285 -29.12 2.48 -10.49
CA VAL A 285 -28.62 1.99 -9.19
C VAL A 285 -28.92 0.50 -9.11
N VAL A 286 -27.94 -0.30 -8.69
CA VAL A 286 -28.11 -1.75 -8.54
C VAL A 286 -28.23 -2.14 -7.08
N GLU A 287 -29.39 -2.66 -6.72
CA GLU A 287 -29.63 -3.27 -5.40
C GLU A 287 -29.08 -4.70 -5.38
N ASP A 288 -28.35 -5.07 -4.32
CA ASP A 288 -27.82 -6.42 -4.10
C ASP A 288 -28.95 -7.40 -3.75
N ASP A 289 -29.57 -7.96 -4.78
CA ASP A 289 -30.62 -8.95 -4.66
C ASP A 289 -30.08 -10.37 -4.95
N SER A 290 -29.23 -10.90 -4.07
CA SER A 290 -28.94 -12.35 -3.89
C SER A 290 -28.53 -13.20 -5.12
N GLY A 291 -28.43 -12.60 -6.31
CA GLY A 291 -27.99 -13.21 -7.55
C GLY A 291 -26.63 -12.61 -7.86
N GLY A 292 -25.57 -13.41 -7.73
CA GLY A 292 -24.19 -12.93 -7.74
C GLY A 292 -23.80 -12.13 -8.99
N LYS A 293 -22.54 -11.69 -9.06
CA LYS A 293 -21.93 -10.79 -10.06
C LYS A 293 -22.56 -10.72 -11.47
N ALA A 294 -22.87 -11.87 -12.08
CA ALA A 294 -23.48 -11.92 -13.41
C ALA A 294 -24.89 -11.31 -13.50
N ASP A 295 -25.70 -11.38 -12.45
CA ASP A 295 -27.05 -10.80 -12.41
C ASP A 295 -26.97 -9.28 -12.19
N VAL A 296 -26.04 -8.81 -11.35
CA VAL A 296 -25.73 -7.39 -11.18
C VAL A 296 -25.27 -6.77 -12.50
N ILE A 297 -24.27 -7.39 -13.15
CA ILE A 297 -23.80 -6.97 -14.49
C ILE A 297 -24.93 -7.04 -15.51
N GLY A 298 -25.78 -8.07 -15.46
CA GLY A 298 -26.96 -8.19 -16.34
C GLY A 298 -27.88 -6.98 -16.22
N ARG A 299 -28.29 -6.60 -15.00
CA ARG A 299 -29.17 -5.45 -14.74
C ARG A 299 -28.55 -4.12 -15.17
N MET A 300 -27.25 -3.97 -14.99
CA MET A 300 -26.52 -2.79 -15.48
C MET A 300 -26.61 -2.61 -16.99
N LEU A 301 -26.65 -3.72 -17.73
CA LEU A 301 -26.51 -3.73 -19.18
C LEU A 301 -27.85 -3.80 -19.94
N ASP A 302 -28.95 -4.24 -19.30
CA ASP A 302 -30.26 -4.50 -19.95
C ASP A 302 -31.32 -3.40 -19.75
N ASP A 303 -31.31 -2.66 -18.63
CA ASP A 303 -32.45 -1.77 -18.23
C ASP A 303 -32.24 -0.27 -18.54
N SER A 304 -31.68 0.08 -19.70
CA SER A 304 -31.58 1.51 -20.07
C SER A 304 -32.89 2.07 -20.63
N PRO A 305 -33.32 3.29 -20.26
CA PRO A 305 -34.48 3.95 -20.84
C PRO A 305 -34.42 4.07 -22.38
N ASP A 306 -35.57 3.91 -23.05
CA ASP A 306 -35.72 3.93 -24.52
C ASP A 306 -35.14 5.18 -25.23
N ASP A 307 -34.94 6.27 -24.49
CA ASP A 307 -34.43 7.56 -24.95
C ASP A 307 -32.92 7.74 -24.77
N THR A 308 -32.21 6.74 -24.23
CA THR A 308 -30.75 6.76 -24.03
C THR A 308 -30.04 6.23 -25.27
N THR A 309 -29.08 6.99 -25.83
CA THR A 309 -28.25 6.45 -26.91
C THR A 309 -27.17 5.54 -26.35
N ARG A 310 -26.75 4.52 -27.12
CA ARG A 310 -25.76 3.53 -26.68
C ARG A 310 -24.41 4.17 -26.29
N ASP A 311 -24.08 5.28 -26.93
CA ASP A 311 -22.84 6.03 -26.72
C ASP A 311 -22.91 6.97 -25.49
N GLU A 312 -24.08 7.07 -24.84
CA GLU A 312 -24.31 7.89 -23.63
C GLU A 312 -24.42 7.04 -22.36
N GLN A 313 -24.33 5.72 -22.46
CA GLN A 313 -24.40 4.80 -21.33
C GLN A 313 -23.06 4.74 -20.59
N MET A 314 -23.10 5.05 -19.30
CA MET A 314 -21.93 4.98 -18.44
C MET A 314 -22.06 3.84 -17.42
N VAL A 315 -20.93 3.32 -16.98
CA VAL A 315 -20.79 2.32 -15.93
C VAL A 315 -20.01 2.97 -14.80
N SER A 316 -20.42 2.74 -13.55
CA SER A 316 -19.68 3.28 -12.42
C SER A 316 -18.43 2.45 -12.16
N ALA A 317 -17.31 3.15 -12.00
CA ALA A 317 -16.07 2.60 -11.49
C ALA A 317 -16.14 2.37 -9.97
N LEU A 318 -17.16 2.88 -9.28
CA LEU A 318 -17.29 2.78 -7.83
C LEU A 318 -18.11 1.55 -7.36
N LEU A 319 -18.46 0.65 -8.28
CA LEU A 319 -19.19 -0.57 -7.94
C LEU A 319 -18.25 -1.57 -7.28
N HIS A 320 -18.09 -1.41 -5.97
CA HIS A 320 -17.13 -2.13 -5.18
C HIS A 320 -17.58 -2.12 -3.72
N GLU A 321 -17.61 -3.27 -3.06
CA GLU A 321 -18.04 -3.41 -1.65
C GLU A 321 -17.27 -2.50 -0.68
N SER A 322 -15.99 -2.28 -0.95
CA SER A 322 -15.17 -1.40 -0.13
C SER A 322 -15.56 0.08 -0.21
N ILE A 323 -16.33 0.52 -1.20
CA ILE A 323 -16.71 1.94 -1.33
C ILE A 323 -17.99 2.20 -0.54
N PRO A 324 -17.94 2.94 0.58
CA PRO A 324 -19.14 3.19 1.38
C PRO A 324 -20.04 4.26 0.75
N PRO A 325 -21.35 4.26 1.04
CA PRO A 325 -22.28 5.30 0.58
C PRO A 325 -21.89 6.73 0.99
N SER A 326 -21.20 6.89 2.13
CA SER A 326 -20.72 8.18 2.61
C SER A 326 -19.73 8.86 1.66
N PHE A 327 -18.98 8.08 0.86
CA PHE A 327 -18.02 8.63 -0.10
C PHE A 327 -18.70 9.29 -1.30
N VAL A 328 -19.86 8.79 -1.70
CA VAL A 328 -20.58 9.28 -2.88
C VAL A 328 -21.64 10.33 -2.54
N ARG A 329 -22.15 10.36 -1.31
CA ARG A 329 -23.20 11.30 -0.89
C ARG A 329 -22.72 12.75 -0.94
N LEU A 330 -23.60 13.65 -1.34
CA LEU A 330 -23.39 15.10 -1.31
C LEU A 330 -24.49 15.78 -0.49
N GLU A 331 -24.10 16.77 0.32
CA GLU A 331 -25.07 17.58 1.07
C GLU A 331 -25.74 18.65 0.19
N GLU A 332 -24.95 19.32 -0.66
CA GLU A 332 -25.40 20.34 -1.61
C GLU A 332 -24.86 20.06 -3.03
N PRO A 333 -25.51 20.58 -4.08
CA PRO A 333 -25.13 20.30 -5.47
C PRO A 333 -23.67 20.61 -5.82
N ASP A 334 -23.03 21.55 -5.11
CA ASP A 334 -21.64 21.98 -5.34
C ASP A 334 -20.68 21.54 -4.22
N SER A 335 -21.17 20.79 -3.21
CA SER A 335 -20.32 20.31 -2.11
C SER A 335 -19.21 19.38 -2.61
N GLN A 336 -18.17 19.23 -1.80
CA GLN A 336 -17.11 18.24 -2.02
C GLN A 336 -17.27 17.09 -1.02
N ASN A 337 -16.93 15.89 -1.49
CA ASN A 337 -16.76 14.66 -0.73
C ASN A 337 -15.45 13.96 -1.16
N VAL A 338 -15.18 12.78 -0.58
CA VAL A 338 -13.97 11.98 -0.88
C VAL A 338 -13.82 11.76 -2.38
N VAL A 339 -14.88 11.30 -3.07
CA VAL A 339 -14.86 11.05 -4.52
C VAL A 339 -14.48 12.30 -5.31
N THR A 340 -15.14 13.43 -5.05
CA THR A 340 -14.83 14.68 -5.78
C THR A 340 -13.41 15.17 -5.53
N LYS A 341 -12.89 14.99 -4.30
CA LYS A 341 -11.54 15.43 -3.94
C LYS A 341 -10.47 14.56 -4.59
N VAL A 342 -10.61 13.24 -4.56
CA VAL A 342 -9.70 12.33 -5.27
C VAL A 342 -9.69 12.60 -6.77
N MET A 343 -10.86 12.85 -7.35
CA MET A 343 -10.96 13.17 -8.78
C MET A 343 -10.30 14.50 -9.15
N ASP A 344 -10.18 15.46 -8.23
CA ASP A 344 -9.53 16.76 -8.46
C ASP A 344 -7.99 16.71 -8.29
N LEU A 345 -7.43 15.63 -7.74
CA LEU A 345 -5.98 15.46 -7.58
C LEU A 345 -5.28 15.38 -8.95
N ASP A 346 -4.20 16.15 -9.13
CA ASP A 346 -3.34 16.08 -10.32
C ASP A 346 -2.23 15.04 -10.12
N VAL A 347 -2.59 13.76 -10.29
CA VAL A 347 -1.74 12.60 -9.98
C VAL A 347 -1.75 11.54 -11.08
N LYS A 348 -0.65 10.80 -11.16
CA LYS A 348 -0.48 9.57 -11.94
C LYS A 348 -0.94 8.34 -11.17
N THR A 349 -0.93 8.38 -9.83
CA THR A 349 -1.52 7.33 -8.99
C THR A 349 -2.94 7.01 -9.45
N ASP A 350 -3.27 5.71 -9.54
CA ASP A 350 -4.59 5.26 -9.98
C ASP A 350 -5.67 5.71 -8.99
N LYS A 351 -6.61 6.52 -9.48
CA LYS A 351 -7.65 7.15 -8.65
C LYS A 351 -8.72 6.15 -8.23
N HIS A 352 -8.97 5.11 -9.02
CA HIS A 352 -9.89 4.05 -8.63
C HIS A 352 -9.31 3.27 -7.46
N ASP A 353 -8.05 2.85 -7.57
CA ASP A 353 -7.40 2.06 -6.52
C ASP A 353 -7.25 2.89 -5.24
N LEU A 354 -6.91 4.17 -5.34
CA LEU A 354 -6.91 5.09 -4.19
C LEU A 354 -8.28 5.17 -3.51
N LEU A 355 -9.38 5.24 -4.26
CA LEU A 355 -10.73 5.24 -3.69
C LEU A 355 -11.07 3.93 -2.98
N VAL A 356 -10.67 2.79 -3.56
CA VAL A 356 -10.85 1.46 -2.94
C VAL A 356 -10.06 1.36 -1.64
N SER A 357 -8.79 1.78 -1.64
CA SER A 357 -7.96 1.79 -0.43
C SER A 357 -8.55 2.67 0.67
N LEU A 358 -8.99 3.90 0.35
CA LEU A 358 -9.67 4.78 1.30
C LEU A 358 -10.98 4.14 1.82
N GLY A 359 -11.71 3.45 0.96
CA GLY A 359 -12.92 2.73 1.31
C GLY A 359 -12.68 1.58 2.28
N ARG A 360 -11.59 0.81 2.09
CA ARG A 360 -11.17 -0.22 3.05
C ARG A 360 -10.90 0.35 4.44
N VAL A 361 -10.27 1.54 4.52
CA VAL A 361 -10.07 2.26 5.80
C VAL A 361 -11.40 2.63 6.44
N ALA A 362 -12.38 3.06 5.65
CA ALA A 362 -13.71 3.42 6.15
C ALA A 362 -14.52 2.22 6.68
N HIS A 363 -14.11 0.98 6.38
CA HIS A 363 -14.73 -0.25 6.90
C HIS A 363 -14.10 -0.76 8.20
N LEU A 364 -13.06 -0.10 8.72
CA LEU A 364 -12.45 -0.48 10.00
C LEU A 364 -13.46 -0.30 11.14
N GLU A 365 -13.51 -1.26 12.09
CA GLU A 365 -14.43 -1.18 13.24
C GLU A 365 -14.21 0.07 14.12
N THR A 366 -13.03 0.68 14.03
CA THR A 366 -12.64 1.88 14.75
C THR A 366 -12.98 3.17 14.01
N PHE A 367 -13.44 3.10 12.76
CA PHE A 367 -13.73 4.26 11.92
C PHE A 367 -15.01 4.97 12.40
N ASP A 368 -14.87 6.23 12.79
CA ASP A 368 -15.99 7.11 13.08
C ASP A 368 -16.35 7.90 11.81
N GLU A 369 -17.53 7.63 11.24
CA GLU A 369 -17.98 8.24 9.98
C GLU A 369 -18.00 9.76 9.99
N ASP A 370 -18.18 10.41 11.14
CA ASP A 370 -18.24 11.87 11.22
C ASP A 370 -16.82 12.46 11.37
N GLU A 371 -16.02 11.96 12.32
CA GLU A 371 -14.70 12.51 12.63
C GLU A 371 -13.61 12.08 11.61
N ASP A 372 -13.55 10.79 11.26
CA ASP A 372 -12.48 10.25 10.43
C ASP A 372 -12.68 10.58 8.94
N LEU A 373 -13.92 10.65 8.48
CA LEU A 373 -14.24 11.08 7.11
C LEU A 373 -13.91 12.56 6.89
N GLU A 374 -14.16 13.42 7.90
CA GLU A 374 -13.73 14.81 7.86
C GLU A 374 -12.19 14.91 7.85
N MET A 375 -11.51 14.09 8.66
CA MET A 375 -10.04 14.04 8.68
C MET A 375 -9.46 13.61 7.33
N MET A 376 -10.05 12.58 6.70
CA MET A 376 -9.68 12.11 5.35
C MET A 376 -9.86 13.22 4.32
N CYS A 377 -11.02 13.89 4.30
CA CYS A 377 -11.30 15.01 3.41
C CYS A 377 -10.30 16.17 3.60
N ASN A 378 -10.02 16.54 4.85
CA ASN A 378 -9.07 17.62 5.18
C ASN A 378 -7.65 17.30 4.73
N ALA A 379 -7.27 16.03 4.72
CA ALA A 379 -5.94 15.66 4.30
C ALA A 379 -5.82 15.46 2.79
N LEU A 380 -6.89 15.05 2.09
CA LEU A 380 -6.98 15.20 0.63
C LEU A 380 -6.85 16.67 0.20
N ASP A 381 -7.42 17.62 0.94
CA ASP A 381 -7.25 19.05 0.67
C ASP A 381 -5.80 19.51 0.82
N LYS A 382 -5.11 19.05 1.86
CA LYS A 382 -3.68 19.36 2.05
C LYS A 382 -2.83 18.78 0.93
N ILE A 383 -3.21 17.62 0.41
CA ILE A 383 -2.54 16.98 -0.72
C ILE A 383 -2.78 17.81 -1.99
N ALA A 384 -4.02 18.20 -2.27
CA ALA A 384 -4.36 19.05 -3.42
C ALA A 384 -3.65 20.41 -3.40
N ASP A 385 -3.40 20.97 -2.21
CA ASP A 385 -2.65 22.23 -2.03
C ASP A 385 -1.14 22.13 -2.33
N LEU A 386 -0.60 20.92 -2.52
CA LEU A 386 0.80 20.76 -2.92
C LEU A 386 0.97 21.14 -4.40
N GLU A 387 1.67 22.25 -4.66
CA GLU A 387 1.89 22.77 -6.02
C GLU A 387 2.79 21.89 -6.91
N ASP A 388 3.38 20.80 -6.38
CA ASP A 388 4.28 19.90 -7.10
C ASP A 388 3.72 18.48 -7.10
N ILE A 389 3.47 17.95 -8.30
CA ILE A 389 2.97 16.58 -8.53
C ILE A 389 3.87 15.56 -7.82
N ASP A 390 5.19 15.73 -7.86
CA ASP A 390 6.11 14.81 -7.18
C ASP A 390 5.95 14.87 -5.64
N GLY A 391 5.51 16.01 -5.12
CA GLY A 391 5.17 16.19 -3.71
C GLY A 391 3.87 15.50 -3.33
N ILE A 392 2.85 15.58 -4.19
CA ILE A 392 1.58 14.88 -4.05
C ILE A 392 1.80 13.37 -4.06
N GLU A 393 2.50 12.86 -5.08
CA GLU A 393 2.76 11.42 -5.23
C GLU A 393 3.50 10.87 -4.01
N ARG A 394 4.54 11.56 -3.54
CA ARG A 394 5.25 11.13 -2.34
C ARG A 394 4.36 11.14 -1.10
N THR A 395 3.45 12.09 -0.95
CA THR A 395 2.53 12.11 0.19
C THR A 395 1.48 11.01 0.09
N LEU A 396 0.99 10.69 -1.10
CA LEU A 396 0.13 9.53 -1.35
C LEU A 396 0.90 8.22 -1.07
N GLU A 397 2.16 8.14 -1.50
CA GLU A 397 3.06 7.03 -1.17
C GLU A 397 3.37 6.94 0.33
N GLU A 398 3.32 8.02 1.11
CA GLU A 398 3.46 8.01 2.58
C GLU A 398 2.14 7.68 3.31
N TRP A 399 1.03 7.67 2.58
CA TRP A 399 -0.31 7.37 3.08
C TRP A 399 -0.75 5.94 2.75
N LEU A 400 -0.35 5.49 1.57
CA LEU A 400 -0.54 4.14 1.05
C LEU A 400 0.69 3.24 1.36
N GLY A 401 1.83 3.85 1.71
CA GLY A 401 3.12 3.28 2.13
C GLY A 401 3.47 3.70 3.56
#